data_AF-A0A5J4S4M6-F1
#
_entry.id   AF-A0A5J4S4M6-F1
#
_cell.length_a   1.000
_cell.length_b   1.000
_cell.length_c   1.000
_cell.angle_alpha   90.00
_cell.angle_beta   90.00
_cell.angle_gamma   90.00
#
_symmetry.space_group_name_H-M   'P 1'
#
loop_
_entity.id
_entity.type
_entity.pdbx_description
1 polymer ?
#
loop_
_entity_poly.entity_id
_entity_poly.type
_entity_poly.pdbx_seq_one_letter_code
_entity_poly.pdbx_strand_id
1 'polypeptide(L)'
;MKLKPNSLVDHFKGQNGDISVFMKNGEQITRSINREPKNPRTPKQMAQRVQYANLVRTFKVMATSLRGSYQEIPKIQSYYNHFLQTNLGHIKVYLTKEESKQKACVVAPYQISEGLLDPIQITTQADILLTSIRLPQAFTITPVTTVGQFSIALLSVNPSVRRGDQLTIVHNLQTLIEPTNIPRMSMRLHYVVINTESTDILYEQVPQSLYYVNNGYIATDANAEMGGIAYIWSRQDPNHPNKALLSPQSIVLTPGNTIYQKYSSETKKQEAIKSYGSTPVTNYSVPGSTGKQDEEDIYFSVTNVTLNGTFVPKGSGEFTLTAGNIFEIKGNKLTEVELNANILIGGPTTSPTTVALSAVGTITTTSDTLITISVTMNGKINHLLRADTSVIIYNFS
;
A
#
# COMPACT_ATOMS: atom_id res chain seq x y z
N MET A 1 5.91 -1.67 -70.14
CA MET A 1 6.73 -2.13 -68.99
C MET A 1 7.02 -0.92 -68.11
N LYS A 2 6.19 -0.66 -67.09
CA LYS A 2 6.38 0.47 -66.17
C LYS A 2 7.20 -0.03 -64.98
N LEU A 3 8.45 0.43 -64.88
CA LEU A 3 9.29 0.21 -63.70
C LEU A 3 8.65 0.92 -62.51
N LYS A 4 8.22 0.15 -61.49
CA LYS A 4 7.90 0.69 -60.17
C LYS A 4 9.21 1.02 -59.46
N PRO A 5 9.40 2.25 -58.95
CA PRO A 5 10.54 2.53 -58.10
C PRO A 5 10.29 1.85 -56.74
N ASN A 6 10.89 0.68 -56.54
CA ASN A 6 11.11 0.12 -55.21
C ASN A 6 12.17 0.99 -54.53
N SER A 7 11.74 2.05 -53.84
CA SER A 7 12.64 2.77 -52.95
C SER A 7 12.76 1.98 -51.64
N LEU A 8 13.99 1.68 -51.24
CA LEU A 8 14.36 1.02 -49.97
C LEU A 8 13.93 1.82 -48.70
N VAL A 9 13.16 2.90 -48.86
CA VAL A 9 12.89 3.90 -47.82
C VAL A 9 11.50 3.73 -47.18
N ASP A 10 10.57 3.02 -47.83
CA ASP A 10 9.15 3.06 -47.43
C ASP A 10 8.79 2.28 -46.15
N HIS A 11 9.72 1.53 -45.54
CA HIS A 11 9.40 0.63 -44.42
C HIS A 11 10.44 0.65 -43.28
N PHE A 12 11.12 1.78 -43.07
CA PHE A 12 12.03 1.91 -41.93
C PHE A 12 11.25 2.06 -40.60
N LYS A 13 11.04 0.93 -39.92
CA LYS A 13 10.71 0.87 -38.50
C LYS A 13 11.98 0.57 -37.73
N GLY A 14 12.40 1.49 -36.88
CA GLY A 14 13.65 1.31 -36.16
C GLY A 14 14.06 2.52 -35.33
N GLN A 15 15.10 2.29 -34.55
CA GLN A 15 15.74 3.29 -33.73
C GLN A 15 17.08 3.61 -34.38
N ASN A 16 17.34 4.88 -34.70
CA ASN A 16 18.62 5.31 -35.24
C ASN A 16 19.13 6.51 -34.42
N GLY A 17 20.10 6.25 -33.54
CA GLY A 17 20.64 7.25 -32.63
C GLY A 17 19.56 7.87 -31.74
N ASP A 18 19.37 9.18 -31.86
CA ASP A 18 18.40 9.97 -31.08
C ASP A 18 17.00 10.03 -31.69
N ILE A 19 16.73 9.22 -32.70
CA ILE A 19 15.48 9.28 -33.43
C ILE A 19 14.81 7.90 -33.43
N SER A 20 13.56 7.85 -32.99
CA SER A 20 12.69 6.69 -33.21
C SER A 20 11.70 7.00 -34.33
N VAL A 21 11.61 6.06 -35.28
CA VAL A 21 10.71 6.16 -36.42
C VAL A 21 9.67 5.04 -36.30
N PHE A 22 8.40 5.42 -36.23
CA PHE A 22 7.29 4.48 -36.21
C PHE A 22 6.10 4.99 -37.02
N MET A 23 5.30 4.05 -37.50
CA MET A 23 4.10 4.34 -38.30
C MET A 23 2.90 4.50 -37.37
N LYS A 24 2.13 5.59 -37.51
CA LYS A 24 0.84 5.76 -36.85
C LYS A 24 -0.16 6.27 -37.89
N ASN A 25 -1.28 5.58 -38.06
CA ASN A 25 -2.33 5.92 -39.04
C ASN A 25 -1.83 6.12 -40.49
N GLY A 26 -0.81 5.36 -40.92
CA GLY A 26 -0.24 5.47 -42.27
C GLY A 26 0.79 6.59 -42.43
N GLU A 27 0.99 7.45 -41.42
CA GLU A 27 2.03 8.47 -41.42
C GLU A 27 3.29 8.02 -40.67
N GLN A 28 4.44 8.39 -41.21
CA GLN A 28 5.73 8.16 -40.59
C GLN A 28 5.98 9.24 -39.53
N ILE A 29 5.88 8.87 -38.26
CA ILE A 29 6.17 9.76 -37.14
C ILE A 29 7.63 9.57 -36.74
N THR A 30 8.36 10.68 -36.79
CA THR A 30 9.74 10.77 -36.35
C THR A 30 9.76 11.49 -35.00
N ARG A 31 10.21 10.80 -33.95
CA ARG A 31 10.29 11.37 -32.60
C ARG A 31 11.74 11.40 -32.13
N SER A 32 12.18 12.56 -31.66
CA SER A 32 13.43 12.68 -30.91
C SER A 32 13.32 11.96 -29.57
N ILE A 33 14.25 11.06 -29.32
CA ILE A 33 14.36 10.26 -28.10
C ILE A 33 14.99 11.15 -27.05
N ASN A 34 14.19 11.50 -26.06
CA ASN A 34 14.73 12.14 -24.87
C ASN A 34 15.53 11.10 -24.07
N ARG A 35 16.86 11.20 -24.08
CA ARG A 35 17.76 10.30 -23.33
C ARG A 35 17.76 10.58 -21.83
N GLU A 36 17.42 11.81 -21.44
CA GLU A 36 17.26 12.23 -20.05
C GLU A 36 15.85 12.78 -19.84
N PRO A 37 14.81 11.91 -19.95
CA PRO A 37 13.47 12.35 -19.68
C PRO A 37 13.43 12.89 -18.25
N LYS A 38 12.94 14.13 -18.09
CA LYS A 38 12.56 14.64 -16.77
C LYS A 38 11.77 13.52 -16.10
N ASN A 39 12.26 13.07 -14.96
CA ASN A 39 11.66 12.01 -14.17
C ASN A 39 10.93 12.65 -12.99
N PRO A 40 9.82 13.37 -13.23
CA PRO A 40 9.10 14.02 -12.16
C PRO A 40 8.64 12.94 -11.19
N ARG A 41 9.00 13.09 -9.91
CA ARG A 41 8.59 12.21 -8.83
C ARG A 41 7.25 12.69 -8.28
N THR A 42 6.26 12.91 -9.14
CA THR A 42 4.94 13.34 -8.63
C THR A 42 4.35 12.21 -7.77
N PRO A 43 3.60 12.54 -6.71
CA PRO A 43 2.99 11.52 -5.84
C PRO A 43 2.14 10.49 -6.59
N LYS A 44 1.41 10.93 -7.63
CA LYS A 44 0.59 10.03 -8.48
C LYS A 44 1.45 9.04 -9.29
N GLN A 45 2.54 9.52 -9.90
CA GLN A 45 3.47 8.63 -10.63
C GLN A 45 4.22 7.70 -9.68
N MET A 46 4.58 8.19 -8.49
CA MET A 46 5.25 7.38 -7.48
C MET A 46 4.31 6.31 -6.90
N ALA A 47 3.04 6.63 -6.66
CA ALA A 47 2.03 5.67 -6.23
C ALA A 47 1.85 4.50 -7.20
N GLN A 48 1.95 4.73 -8.52
CA GLN A 48 1.94 3.65 -9.51
C GLN A 48 3.25 2.86 -9.52
N ARG A 49 4.39 3.53 -9.39
CA ARG A 49 5.72 2.89 -9.40
C ARG A 49 5.93 1.95 -8.22
N VAL A 50 5.43 2.30 -7.04
CA VAL A 50 5.56 1.45 -5.84
C VAL A 50 4.73 0.16 -5.94
N GLN A 51 3.70 0.12 -6.79
CA GLN A 51 2.94 -1.10 -7.09
C GLN A 51 3.63 -1.98 -8.14
N TYR A 52 4.34 -1.35 -9.08
CA TYR A 52 4.94 -2.02 -10.22
C TYR A 52 5.90 -3.12 -9.81
N ALA A 53 6.77 -2.86 -8.82
CA ALA A 53 7.76 -3.83 -8.35
C ALA A 53 7.15 -5.16 -7.92
N ASN A 54 6.04 -5.11 -7.18
CA ASN A 54 5.32 -6.29 -6.73
C ASN A 54 4.71 -7.05 -7.92
N LEU A 55 3.99 -6.36 -8.81
CA LEU A 55 3.36 -6.98 -9.99
C LEU A 55 4.37 -7.68 -10.91
N VAL A 56 5.52 -7.05 -11.15
CA VAL A 56 6.60 -7.67 -11.93
C VAL A 56 7.11 -8.93 -11.26
N ARG A 57 7.23 -8.93 -9.93
CA ARG A 57 7.68 -10.11 -9.19
C ARG A 57 6.63 -11.21 -9.22
N THR A 58 5.36 -10.88 -9.04
CA THR A 58 4.23 -11.79 -9.14
C THR A 58 4.20 -12.47 -10.51
N PHE A 59 4.31 -11.70 -11.60
CA PHE A 59 4.38 -12.27 -12.95
C PHE A 59 5.55 -13.26 -13.08
N LYS A 60 6.74 -12.92 -12.57
CA LYS A 60 7.90 -13.83 -12.66
C LYS A 60 7.66 -15.16 -11.96
N VAL A 61 6.94 -15.17 -10.85
CA VAL A 61 6.59 -16.40 -10.12
C VAL A 61 5.52 -17.19 -10.89
N MET A 62 4.52 -16.51 -11.45
CA MET A 62 3.38 -17.13 -12.14
C MET A 62 3.58 -17.27 -13.66
N ALA A 63 4.78 -17.00 -14.19
CA ALA A 63 4.99 -16.88 -15.63
C ALA A 63 4.62 -18.17 -16.39
N THR A 64 4.77 -19.33 -15.75
CA THR A 64 4.40 -20.62 -16.31
C THR A 64 2.90 -20.82 -16.42
N SER A 65 2.12 -20.42 -15.41
CA SER A 65 0.66 -20.53 -15.44
C SER A 65 0.03 -19.45 -16.32
N LEU A 66 0.53 -18.22 -16.27
CA LEU A 66 -0.02 -17.11 -17.03
C LEU A 66 0.14 -17.25 -18.56
N ARG A 67 1.14 -18.02 -19.01
CA ARG A 67 1.31 -18.36 -20.42
C ARG A 67 0.16 -19.25 -20.86
N GLY A 68 -0.69 -18.73 -21.74
CA GLY A 68 -1.88 -19.44 -22.21
C GLY A 68 -3.07 -19.33 -21.27
N SER A 69 -3.03 -18.50 -20.23
CA SER A 69 -4.19 -18.20 -19.37
C SER A 69 -5.06 -17.05 -19.88
N TYR A 70 -4.74 -16.47 -21.04
CA TYR A 70 -5.52 -15.40 -21.64
C TYR A 70 -5.88 -15.79 -23.06
N GLN A 71 -7.18 -15.87 -23.34
CA GLN A 71 -7.70 -16.35 -24.61
C GLN A 71 -7.53 -15.33 -25.75
N GLU A 72 -7.67 -14.04 -25.46
CA GLU A 72 -7.56 -12.95 -26.43
C GLU A 72 -6.53 -11.90 -26.02
N ILE A 73 -5.25 -12.17 -26.31
CA ILE A 73 -4.21 -11.14 -26.21
C ILE A 73 -4.02 -10.47 -27.58
N PRO A 74 -4.03 -9.12 -27.68
CA PRO A 74 -3.66 -8.43 -28.90
C PRO A 74 -2.30 -8.89 -29.42
N LYS A 75 -2.16 -9.15 -30.72
CA LYS A 75 -0.93 -9.73 -31.33
C LYS A 75 0.38 -8.97 -31.02
N ILE A 76 0.28 -7.69 -30.63
CA ILE A 76 1.41 -6.80 -30.36
C ILE A 76 1.82 -6.85 -28.87
N GLN A 77 1.01 -7.46 -28.02
CA GLN A 77 1.17 -7.45 -26.57
C GLN A 77 1.70 -8.78 -26.05
N SER A 78 2.66 -8.70 -25.12
CA SER A 78 3.15 -9.87 -24.39
C SER A 78 2.24 -10.20 -23.21
N TYR A 79 2.22 -11.47 -22.78
CA TYR A 79 1.56 -11.91 -21.54
C TYR A 79 1.96 -11.05 -20.33
N TYR A 80 3.23 -10.63 -20.27
CA TYR A 80 3.74 -9.73 -19.24
C TYR A 80 3.04 -8.37 -19.26
N ASN A 81 3.00 -7.72 -20.43
CA ASN A 81 2.37 -6.41 -20.56
C ASN A 81 0.86 -6.50 -20.32
N HIS A 82 0.20 -7.59 -20.75
CA HIS A 82 -1.22 -7.85 -20.50
C HIS A 82 -1.49 -7.98 -19.00
N PHE A 83 -0.79 -8.89 -18.32
CA PHE A 83 -0.92 -9.07 -16.87
C PHE A 83 -0.72 -7.76 -16.10
N LEU A 84 0.30 -6.98 -16.46
CA LEU A 84 0.55 -5.69 -15.82
C LEU A 84 -0.60 -4.70 -16.07
N GLN A 85 -1.10 -4.59 -17.30
CA GLN A 85 -2.19 -3.67 -17.61
C GLN A 85 -3.49 -4.05 -16.88
N THR A 86 -3.82 -5.34 -16.84
CA THR A 86 -5.04 -5.83 -16.17
C THR A 86 -5.00 -5.57 -14.66
N ASN A 87 -3.82 -5.63 -14.03
CA ASN A 87 -3.70 -5.58 -12.58
C ASN A 87 -3.21 -4.25 -12.01
N LEU A 88 -2.49 -3.43 -12.79
CA LEU A 88 -1.95 -2.15 -12.32
C LEU A 88 -3.08 -1.16 -12.03
N GLY A 89 -3.05 -0.53 -10.86
CA GLY A 89 -4.09 0.40 -10.41
C GLY A 89 -5.30 -0.28 -9.74
N HIS A 90 -5.62 -1.52 -10.11
CA HIS A 90 -6.63 -2.34 -9.44
C HIS A 90 -6.09 -3.00 -8.18
N ILE A 91 -4.87 -3.53 -8.26
CA ILE A 91 -4.22 -4.21 -7.13
C ILE A 91 -3.41 -3.23 -6.29
N LYS A 92 -3.86 -3.01 -5.06
CA LYS A 92 -3.20 -2.13 -4.10
C LYS A 92 -2.19 -2.92 -3.30
N VAL A 93 -0.96 -3.00 -3.79
CA VAL A 93 0.18 -3.51 -3.01
C VAL A 93 1.32 -2.53 -3.13
N TYR A 94 1.81 -2.04 -2.00
CA TYR A 94 2.84 -1.01 -1.96
C TYR A 94 4.10 -1.57 -1.32
N LEU A 95 5.21 -1.56 -2.06
CA LEU A 95 6.51 -1.98 -1.55
C LEU A 95 7.44 -0.78 -1.42
N THR A 96 8.16 -0.70 -0.32
CA THR A 96 9.28 0.24 -0.17
C THR A 96 10.43 -0.12 -1.11
N LYS A 97 11.35 0.83 -1.30
CA LYS A 97 12.55 0.62 -2.12
C LYS A 97 13.40 -0.55 -1.60
N GLU A 98 13.55 -0.67 -0.29
CA GLU A 98 14.33 -1.76 0.32
C GLU A 98 13.63 -3.11 0.21
N GLU A 99 12.32 -3.18 0.44
CA GLU A 99 11.54 -4.42 0.22
C GLU A 99 11.60 -4.86 -1.25
N SER A 100 11.51 -3.91 -2.18
CA SER A 100 11.65 -4.19 -3.61
C SER A 100 13.03 -4.73 -3.97
N LYS A 101 14.11 -4.18 -3.40
CA LYS A 101 15.48 -4.69 -3.60
C LYS A 101 15.63 -6.11 -3.05
N GLN A 102 15.00 -6.37 -1.90
CA GLN A 102 14.92 -7.69 -1.31
C GLN A 102 13.94 -8.62 -2.04
N LYS A 103 13.36 -8.18 -3.17
CA LYS A 103 12.47 -8.96 -4.05
C LYS A 103 11.18 -9.42 -3.32
N ALA A 104 10.67 -8.58 -2.41
CA ALA A 104 9.39 -8.81 -1.73
C ALA A 104 8.28 -9.09 -2.76
N CYS A 105 7.35 -9.98 -2.40
CA CYS A 105 6.23 -10.38 -3.23
C CYS A 105 5.05 -10.74 -2.34
N VAL A 106 3.93 -10.06 -2.56
CA VAL A 106 2.71 -10.23 -1.77
C VAL A 106 1.63 -10.91 -2.62
N VAL A 107 0.96 -11.91 -2.08
CA VAL A 107 -0.22 -12.50 -2.69
C VAL A 107 -1.38 -11.52 -2.58
N ALA A 108 -2.04 -11.26 -3.70
CA ALA A 108 -3.13 -10.29 -3.83
C ALA A 108 -4.18 -10.87 -4.80
N PRO A 109 -5.37 -10.27 -4.91
CA PRO A 109 -6.43 -10.79 -5.77
C PRO A 109 -6.19 -10.45 -7.25
N TYR A 110 -5.09 -10.97 -7.82
CA TYR A 110 -4.70 -10.73 -9.20
C TYR A 110 -5.66 -11.40 -10.19
N GLN A 111 -6.01 -10.72 -11.28
CA GLN A 111 -6.64 -11.35 -12.44
C GLN A 111 -5.58 -12.16 -13.20
N ILE A 112 -5.75 -13.48 -13.19
CA ILE A 112 -4.78 -14.45 -13.72
C ILE A 112 -5.26 -15.16 -14.98
N SER A 113 -6.57 -15.14 -15.25
CA SER A 113 -7.15 -15.78 -16.43
C SER A 113 -8.25 -14.93 -17.05
N GLU A 114 -8.36 -14.92 -18.37
CA GLU A 114 -9.46 -14.30 -19.13
C GLU A 114 -9.89 -15.23 -20.27
N GLY A 115 -11.20 -15.43 -20.41
CA GLY A 115 -11.74 -16.28 -21.47
C GLY A 115 -13.26 -16.32 -21.50
N LEU A 116 -13.80 -17.23 -22.31
CA LEU A 116 -15.22 -17.31 -22.66
C LEU A 116 -16.04 -18.32 -21.85
N LEU A 117 -15.41 -19.20 -21.06
CA LEU A 117 -16.15 -20.11 -20.19
C LEU A 117 -16.68 -19.37 -18.96
N ASP A 118 -17.72 -19.92 -18.33
CA ASP A 118 -18.29 -19.33 -17.12
C ASP A 118 -17.25 -19.26 -15.98
N PRO A 119 -17.15 -18.12 -15.26
CA PRO A 119 -16.29 -18.01 -14.09
C PRO A 119 -16.76 -18.93 -12.96
N ILE A 120 -15.82 -19.54 -12.27
CA ILE A 120 -16.07 -20.24 -11.00
C ILE A 120 -16.10 -19.18 -9.91
N GLN A 121 -17.26 -19.01 -9.29
CA GLN A 121 -17.40 -18.09 -8.17
C GLN A 121 -16.79 -18.74 -6.92
N ILE A 122 -16.09 -17.93 -6.13
CA ILE A 122 -15.52 -18.37 -4.85
C ILE A 122 -16.00 -17.39 -3.78
N THR A 123 -16.72 -17.91 -2.79
CA THR A 123 -17.28 -17.14 -1.68
C THR A 123 -16.56 -17.53 -0.40
N THR A 124 -16.10 -16.54 0.36
CA THR A 124 -15.56 -16.77 1.70
C THR A 124 -16.70 -16.90 2.71
N GLN A 125 -16.79 -18.04 3.39
CA GLN A 125 -17.74 -18.27 4.48
C GLN A 125 -16.96 -18.68 5.73
N ALA A 126 -16.92 -17.82 6.74
CA ALA A 126 -16.05 -18.01 7.91
C ALA A 126 -14.59 -18.33 7.48
N ASP A 127 -14.09 -19.52 7.83
CA ASP A 127 -12.71 -19.96 7.54
C ASP A 127 -12.61 -20.87 6.31
N ILE A 128 -13.67 -20.98 5.49
CA ILE A 128 -13.69 -21.81 4.27
C ILE A 128 -13.90 -20.96 3.02
N LEU A 129 -13.28 -21.38 1.92
CA LEU A 129 -13.58 -20.86 0.58
C LEU A 129 -14.48 -21.85 -0.13
N LEU A 130 -15.70 -21.43 -0.43
CA LEU A 130 -16.70 -22.26 -1.11
C LEU A 130 -16.75 -21.89 -2.59
N THR A 131 -16.57 -22.87 -3.48
CA THR A 131 -16.66 -22.65 -4.92
C THR A 131 -18.08 -22.89 -5.44
N SER A 132 -18.41 -22.36 -6.61
CA SER A 132 -19.66 -22.67 -7.30
C SER A 132 -19.69 -24.04 -7.97
N ILE A 133 -18.63 -24.85 -7.86
CA ILE A 133 -18.55 -26.20 -8.43
C ILE A 133 -19.39 -27.14 -7.58
N ARG A 134 -20.38 -27.78 -8.20
CA ARG A 134 -21.35 -28.64 -7.50
C ARG A 134 -20.98 -30.12 -7.61
N LEU A 135 -21.37 -30.88 -6.60
CA LEU A 135 -21.38 -32.34 -6.55
C LEU A 135 -22.73 -32.82 -6.01
N PRO A 136 -23.15 -34.06 -6.29
CA PRO A 136 -24.35 -34.63 -5.70
C PRO A 136 -24.30 -34.55 -4.16
N GLN A 137 -25.41 -34.24 -3.52
CA GLN A 137 -25.44 -33.95 -2.07
C GLN A 137 -24.92 -35.10 -1.20
N ALA A 138 -25.12 -36.35 -1.63
CA ALA A 138 -24.65 -37.55 -0.94
C ALA A 138 -23.23 -37.97 -1.33
N PHE A 139 -22.59 -37.29 -2.28
CA PHE A 139 -21.25 -37.66 -2.75
C PHE A 139 -20.19 -37.12 -1.80
N THR A 140 -19.30 -37.99 -1.36
CA THR A 140 -18.14 -37.65 -0.53
C THR A 140 -16.85 -38.09 -1.22
N ILE A 141 -15.80 -37.29 -1.06
CA ILE A 141 -14.47 -37.65 -1.57
C ILE A 141 -13.71 -38.31 -0.42
N THR A 142 -13.27 -39.54 -0.66
CA THR A 142 -12.47 -40.36 0.25
C THR A 142 -11.04 -40.52 -0.30
N PRO A 143 -10.07 -40.98 0.53
CA PRO A 143 -8.69 -41.21 0.07
C PRO A 143 -8.54 -42.18 -1.11
N VAL A 144 -9.55 -43.01 -1.39
CA VAL A 144 -9.54 -43.97 -2.51
C VAL A 144 -10.45 -43.55 -3.67
N THR A 145 -11.09 -42.38 -3.59
CA THR A 145 -11.97 -41.88 -4.65
C THR A 145 -11.15 -41.61 -5.91
N THR A 146 -11.58 -42.20 -7.04
CA THR A 146 -10.88 -42.02 -8.32
C THR A 146 -11.34 -40.77 -9.05
N VAL A 147 -10.50 -40.28 -9.97
CA VAL A 147 -10.85 -39.21 -10.91
C VAL A 147 -12.07 -39.60 -11.76
N GLY A 148 -12.22 -40.88 -12.12
CA GLY A 148 -13.40 -41.39 -12.84
C GLY A 148 -14.70 -41.23 -12.05
N GLN A 149 -14.71 -41.66 -10.79
CA GLN A 149 -15.87 -41.51 -9.90
C GLN A 149 -16.23 -40.03 -9.68
N PHE A 150 -15.22 -39.20 -9.42
CA PHE A 150 -15.39 -37.76 -9.29
C PHE A 150 -15.93 -37.12 -10.57
N SER A 151 -15.41 -37.49 -11.74
CA SER A 151 -15.85 -36.97 -13.05
C SER A 151 -17.31 -37.30 -13.33
N ILE A 152 -17.76 -38.52 -13.02
CA ILE A 152 -19.16 -38.92 -13.14
C ILE A 152 -20.05 -38.06 -12.25
N ALA A 153 -19.67 -37.90 -10.97
CA ALA A 153 -20.42 -37.10 -10.02
C ALA A 153 -20.51 -35.63 -10.47
N LEU A 154 -19.39 -35.05 -10.92
CA LEU A 154 -19.32 -33.68 -11.42
C LEU A 154 -20.22 -33.45 -12.65
N LEU A 155 -20.14 -34.34 -13.64
CA LEU A 155 -20.93 -34.22 -14.89
C LEU A 155 -22.44 -34.36 -14.65
N SER A 156 -22.85 -35.07 -13.59
CA SER A 156 -24.27 -35.29 -13.30
C SER A 156 -25.02 -34.03 -12.84
N VAL A 157 -24.30 -33.03 -12.30
CA VAL A 157 -24.90 -31.82 -11.71
C VAL A 157 -24.40 -30.50 -12.31
N ASN A 158 -23.37 -30.52 -13.16
CA ASN A 158 -22.82 -29.31 -13.80
C ASN A 158 -22.97 -29.40 -15.34
N PRO A 159 -24.08 -28.91 -15.93
CA PRO A 159 -24.34 -29.05 -17.37
C PRO A 159 -23.35 -28.27 -18.25
N SER A 160 -22.65 -27.28 -17.71
CA SER A 160 -21.64 -26.51 -18.42
C SER A 160 -20.30 -27.26 -18.55
N VAL A 161 -20.04 -28.27 -17.72
CA VAL A 161 -18.82 -29.08 -17.71
C VAL A 161 -18.94 -30.24 -18.69
N ARG A 162 -17.84 -30.56 -19.39
CA ARG A 162 -17.77 -31.63 -20.39
C ARG A 162 -16.62 -32.59 -20.09
N ARG A 163 -16.74 -33.81 -20.61
CA ARG A 163 -15.61 -34.76 -20.63
C ARG A 163 -14.44 -34.14 -21.39
N GLY A 164 -13.24 -34.30 -20.86
CA GLY A 164 -12.00 -33.73 -21.40
C GLY A 164 -11.73 -32.28 -20.95
N ASP A 165 -12.66 -31.61 -20.25
CA ASP A 165 -12.34 -30.34 -19.59
C ASP A 165 -11.27 -30.57 -18.52
N GLN A 166 -10.45 -29.55 -18.26
CA GLN A 166 -9.44 -29.58 -17.19
C GLN A 166 -9.71 -28.48 -16.18
N LEU A 167 -9.75 -28.87 -14.90
CA LEU A 167 -9.74 -27.96 -13.76
C LEU A 167 -8.30 -27.76 -13.32
N THR A 168 -7.83 -26.51 -13.32
CA THR A 168 -6.51 -26.15 -12.80
C THR A 168 -6.66 -25.30 -11.55
N ILE A 169 -5.96 -25.69 -10.49
CA ILE A 169 -5.94 -24.99 -9.20
C ILE A 169 -4.60 -24.26 -9.10
N VAL A 170 -4.67 -22.94 -9.05
CA VAL A 170 -3.51 -22.07 -8.83
C VAL A 170 -3.46 -21.74 -7.35
N HIS A 171 -2.50 -22.33 -6.64
CA HIS A 171 -2.30 -22.10 -5.21
C HIS A 171 -1.06 -21.24 -4.99
N ASN A 172 -1.29 -19.98 -4.64
CA ASN A 172 -0.23 -19.02 -4.31
C ASN A 172 -0.01 -19.00 -2.80
N LEU A 173 1.17 -19.39 -2.37
CA LEU A 173 1.57 -19.44 -0.97
C LEU A 173 2.30 -18.15 -0.58
N GLN A 174 1.90 -17.58 0.55
CA GLN A 174 2.55 -16.44 1.18
C GLN A 174 3.44 -16.92 2.31
N THR A 175 4.74 -16.66 2.20
CA THR A 175 5.73 -16.93 3.25
C THR A 175 6.42 -15.64 3.68
N LEU A 176 6.91 -15.60 4.92
CA LEU A 176 7.77 -14.53 5.44
C LEU A 176 9.17 -15.09 5.63
N ILE A 177 10.19 -14.39 5.11
CA ILE A 177 11.58 -14.76 5.35
C ILE A 177 12.09 -14.07 6.61
N GLU A 178 12.49 -14.86 7.60
CA GLU A 178 13.19 -14.39 8.80
C GLU A 178 14.66 -14.01 8.50
N PRO A 179 15.25 -13.05 9.23
CA PRO A 179 14.70 -12.27 10.34
C PRO A 179 13.94 -10.99 9.89
N THR A 180 14.03 -10.63 8.62
CA THR A 180 13.55 -9.33 8.11
C THR A 180 12.04 -9.29 7.83
N ASN A 181 11.34 -10.42 7.98
CA ASN A 181 9.90 -10.56 7.75
C ASN A 181 9.45 -10.07 6.36
N ILE A 182 10.29 -10.31 5.35
CA ILE A 182 10.01 -9.91 3.96
C ILE A 182 9.07 -10.93 3.31
N PRO A 183 7.93 -10.50 2.74
CA PRO A 183 6.98 -11.40 2.12
C PRO A 183 7.52 -11.99 0.82
N ARG A 184 7.26 -13.28 0.64
CA ARG A 184 7.54 -14.03 -0.58
C ARG A 184 6.32 -14.80 -1.03
N MET A 185 6.21 -14.91 -2.35
CA MET A 185 5.21 -15.73 -3.00
C MET A 185 5.88 -16.92 -3.66
N SER A 186 5.32 -18.10 -3.46
CA SER A 186 5.55 -19.28 -4.28
C SER A 186 4.22 -19.74 -4.87
N MET A 187 4.28 -20.51 -5.96
CA MET A 187 3.09 -21.03 -6.64
C MET A 187 3.19 -22.55 -6.72
N ARG A 188 2.10 -23.22 -6.36
CA ARG A 188 1.85 -24.64 -6.62
C ARG A 188 0.69 -24.74 -7.61
N LEU A 189 0.82 -25.63 -8.57
CA LEU A 189 -0.21 -25.91 -9.57
C LEU A 189 -0.67 -27.34 -9.41
N HIS A 190 -1.98 -27.51 -9.34
CA HIS A 190 -2.64 -28.82 -9.35
C HIS A 190 -3.65 -28.84 -10.49
N TYR A 191 -3.88 -29.99 -11.10
CA TYR A 191 -4.89 -30.09 -12.15
C TYR A 191 -5.57 -31.46 -12.15
N VAL A 192 -6.81 -31.48 -12.65
CA VAL A 192 -7.59 -32.70 -12.85
C VAL A 192 -8.27 -32.59 -14.21
N VAL A 193 -8.08 -33.60 -15.05
CA VAL A 193 -8.81 -33.73 -16.32
C VAL A 193 -10.06 -34.56 -16.07
N ILE A 194 -11.21 -34.06 -16.52
CA ILE A 194 -12.51 -34.73 -16.37
C ILE A 194 -12.56 -35.95 -17.30
N ASN A 195 -12.24 -37.11 -16.76
CA ASN A 195 -12.23 -38.38 -17.46
C ASN A 195 -12.98 -39.43 -16.65
N THR A 196 -14.12 -39.91 -17.16
CA THR A 196 -14.98 -40.90 -16.49
C THR A 196 -14.36 -42.30 -16.42
N GLU A 197 -13.29 -42.56 -17.18
CA GLU A 197 -12.62 -43.85 -17.25
C GLU A 197 -11.31 -43.89 -16.44
N SER A 198 -10.90 -42.76 -15.84
CA SER A 198 -9.65 -42.72 -15.06
C SER A 198 -9.78 -43.49 -13.74
N THR A 199 -8.78 -44.34 -13.49
CA THR A 199 -8.59 -45.08 -12.24
C THR A 199 -7.65 -44.37 -11.27
N ASP A 200 -7.10 -43.22 -11.65
CA ASP A 200 -6.14 -42.48 -10.83
C ASP A 200 -6.82 -41.95 -9.57
N ILE A 201 -6.11 -41.94 -8.45
CA ILE A 201 -6.64 -41.45 -7.17
C ILE A 201 -6.69 -39.92 -7.21
N LEU A 202 -7.83 -39.33 -6.86
CA LEU A 202 -8.04 -37.89 -6.95
C LEU A 202 -7.08 -37.10 -6.05
N TYR A 203 -6.87 -37.56 -4.81
CA TYR A 203 -5.99 -36.87 -3.85
C TYR A 203 -4.49 -37.01 -4.13
N GLU A 204 -4.10 -37.85 -5.09
CA GLU A 204 -2.73 -37.83 -5.61
C GLU A 204 -2.50 -36.68 -6.60
N GLN A 205 -3.58 -36.18 -7.23
CA GLN A 205 -3.53 -35.05 -8.16
C GLN A 205 -3.75 -33.70 -7.46
N VAL A 206 -4.65 -33.67 -6.46
CA VAL A 206 -5.04 -32.46 -5.73
C VAL A 206 -5.06 -32.70 -4.22
N PRO A 207 -4.38 -31.88 -3.41
CA PRO A 207 -4.42 -32.01 -1.95
C PRO A 207 -5.83 -31.85 -1.38
N GLN A 208 -6.17 -32.67 -0.38
CA GLN A 208 -7.47 -32.64 0.30
C GLN A 208 -7.80 -31.27 0.91
N SER A 209 -6.82 -30.56 1.48
CA SER A 209 -7.01 -29.22 2.05
C SER A 209 -7.47 -28.18 1.02
N LEU A 210 -7.12 -28.39 -0.25
CA LEU A 210 -7.51 -27.51 -1.35
C LEU A 210 -8.82 -27.94 -2.03
N TYR A 211 -9.31 -29.14 -1.73
CA TYR A 211 -10.35 -29.76 -2.53
C TYR A 211 -11.14 -30.83 -1.78
N TYR A 212 -12.12 -30.41 -0.97
CA TYR A 212 -13.03 -31.33 -0.29
C TYR A 212 -14.50 -30.93 -0.52
N VAL A 213 -15.42 -31.82 -0.16
CA VAL A 213 -16.86 -31.58 -0.33
C VAL A 213 -17.44 -30.94 0.93
N ASN A 214 -18.12 -29.81 0.76
CA ASN A 214 -18.93 -29.16 1.79
C ASN A 214 -20.34 -28.91 1.25
N ASN A 215 -21.34 -29.60 1.82
CA ASN A 215 -22.75 -29.44 1.45
C ASN A 215 -23.03 -29.52 -0.08
N GLY A 216 -22.35 -30.43 -0.78
CA GLY A 216 -22.50 -30.60 -2.24
C GLY A 216 -21.72 -29.57 -3.07
N TYR A 217 -20.80 -28.81 -2.48
CA TYR A 217 -19.91 -27.90 -3.18
C TYR A 217 -18.45 -28.26 -2.90
N ILE A 218 -17.56 -27.91 -3.84
CA ILE A 218 -16.12 -27.98 -3.59
C ILE A 218 -15.69 -26.80 -2.73
N ALA A 219 -14.91 -27.09 -1.70
CA ALA A 219 -14.38 -26.11 -0.76
C ALA A 219 -12.86 -26.27 -0.52
N THR A 220 -12.26 -25.17 -0.05
CA THR A 220 -10.90 -25.08 0.49
C THR A 220 -11.00 -24.79 1.98
N ASP A 221 -10.26 -25.52 2.81
CA ASP A 221 -10.31 -25.37 4.26
C ASP A 221 -9.24 -24.39 4.76
N ALA A 222 -9.26 -24.12 6.07
CA ALA A 222 -8.29 -23.24 6.72
C ALA A 222 -6.84 -23.77 6.67
N ASN A 223 -6.63 -25.06 6.36
CA ASN A 223 -5.31 -25.67 6.27
C ASN A 223 -4.62 -25.39 4.92
N ALA A 224 -5.27 -24.67 4.01
CA ALA A 224 -4.72 -24.27 2.71
C ALA A 224 -3.55 -23.27 2.77
N GLU A 225 -2.93 -23.11 3.94
CA GLU A 225 -1.84 -22.19 4.23
C GLU A 225 -2.19 -20.71 3.93
N MET A 226 -1.36 -19.79 4.42
CA MET A 226 -1.55 -18.37 4.15
C MET A 226 -1.24 -18.06 2.69
N GLY A 227 -2.12 -17.36 1.98
CA GLY A 227 -1.90 -17.03 0.57
C GLY A 227 -3.16 -16.69 -0.20
N GLY A 228 -3.37 -17.38 -1.32
CA GLY A 228 -4.53 -17.22 -2.19
C GLY A 228 -4.67 -18.35 -3.20
N ILE A 229 -5.90 -18.58 -3.66
CA ILE A 229 -6.26 -19.68 -4.55
C ILE A 229 -7.12 -19.18 -5.72
N ALA A 230 -7.03 -19.85 -6.86
CA ALA A 230 -7.98 -19.71 -7.96
C ALA A 230 -8.20 -21.05 -8.65
N TYR A 231 -9.40 -21.20 -9.22
CA TYR A 231 -9.83 -22.40 -9.95
C TYR A 231 -10.15 -22.02 -11.39
N ILE A 232 -9.40 -22.54 -12.35
CA ILE A 232 -9.54 -22.22 -13.77
C ILE A 232 -10.09 -23.44 -14.49
N TRP A 233 -11.24 -23.28 -15.15
CA TRP A 233 -11.70 -24.22 -16.16
C TRP A 233 -10.99 -23.95 -17.47
N SER A 234 -10.55 -25.03 -18.11
CA SER A 234 -10.01 -25.00 -19.46
C SER A 234 -10.65 -26.10 -20.31
N ARG A 235 -10.92 -25.78 -21.57
CA ARG A 235 -11.52 -26.69 -22.55
C ARG A 235 -10.80 -26.55 -23.88
N GLN A 236 -10.52 -27.65 -24.54
CA GLN A 236 -10.02 -27.62 -25.91
C GLN A 236 -11.04 -26.94 -26.84
N ASP A 237 -10.63 -25.91 -27.57
CA ASP A 237 -11.51 -25.26 -28.55
C ASP A 237 -11.76 -26.23 -29.72
N PRO A 238 -13.01 -26.62 -30.00
CA PRO A 238 -13.34 -27.53 -31.10
C PRO A 238 -13.00 -26.95 -32.48
N ASN A 239 -12.97 -25.62 -32.62
CA ASN A 239 -12.65 -24.94 -33.88
C ASN A 239 -11.15 -24.66 -34.03
N HIS A 240 -10.39 -24.70 -32.94
CA HIS A 240 -8.96 -24.38 -32.92
C HIS A 240 -8.19 -25.36 -32.03
N PRO A 241 -7.64 -26.47 -32.58
CA PRO A 241 -7.00 -27.52 -31.79
C PRO A 241 -5.75 -27.07 -31.01
N ASN A 242 -5.20 -25.90 -31.31
CA ASN A 242 -4.05 -25.33 -30.59
C ASN A 242 -4.44 -24.26 -29.55
N LYS A 243 -5.75 -24.09 -29.27
CA LYS A 243 -6.25 -23.08 -28.32
C LYS A 243 -7.19 -23.70 -27.30
N ALA A 244 -7.05 -23.26 -26.05
CA ALA A 244 -8.00 -23.58 -25.00
C ALA A 244 -8.97 -22.41 -24.77
N LEU A 245 -10.25 -22.72 -24.58
CA LEU A 245 -11.24 -21.85 -23.97
C LEU A 245 -11.00 -21.86 -22.45
N LEU A 246 -11.10 -20.71 -21.80
CA LEU A 246 -10.79 -20.56 -20.38
C LEU A 246 -11.92 -19.88 -19.62
N SER A 247 -12.05 -20.17 -18.33
CA SER A 247 -12.86 -19.35 -17.43
C SER A 247 -12.06 -18.12 -16.97
N PRO A 248 -12.65 -16.92 -16.95
CA PRO A 248 -11.99 -15.76 -16.37
C PRO A 248 -11.86 -15.93 -14.85
N GLN A 249 -10.68 -15.64 -14.30
CA GLN A 249 -10.41 -15.85 -12.88
C GLN A 249 -9.48 -14.83 -12.25
N SER A 250 -9.80 -14.52 -10.99
CA SER A 250 -8.97 -13.78 -10.05
C SER A 250 -8.58 -14.66 -8.87
N ILE A 251 -7.41 -14.40 -8.28
CA ILE A 251 -7.01 -15.01 -7.01
C ILE A 251 -7.97 -14.55 -5.90
N VAL A 252 -8.43 -15.50 -5.08
CA VAL A 252 -9.15 -15.23 -3.84
C VAL A 252 -8.23 -15.53 -2.67
N LEU A 253 -8.11 -14.59 -1.74
CA LEU A 253 -7.20 -14.72 -0.61
C LEU A 253 -7.72 -15.76 0.38
N THR A 254 -6.81 -16.54 0.96
CA THR A 254 -7.19 -17.42 2.06
C THR A 254 -7.52 -16.58 3.31
N PRO A 255 -8.47 -17.01 4.17
CA PRO A 255 -8.88 -16.24 5.35
C PRO A 255 -7.72 -15.82 6.26
N GLY A 256 -6.66 -16.62 6.33
CA GLY A 256 -5.45 -16.33 7.11
C GLY A 256 -4.50 -15.27 6.53
N ASN A 257 -4.76 -14.71 5.33
CA ASN A 257 -3.86 -13.76 4.69
C ASN A 257 -3.99 -12.33 5.24
N THR A 258 -3.25 -12.06 6.33
CA THR A 258 -3.12 -10.72 6.93
C THR A 258 -2.10 -9.84 6.21
N ILE A 259 -1.20 -10.44 5.43
CA ILE A 259 -0.11 -9.73 4.73
C ILE A 259 -0.68 -8.78 3.68
N TYR A 260 -1.66 -9.22 2.88
CA TYR A 260 -2.27 -8.33 1.89
C TYR A 260 -2.88 -7.08 2.53
N GLN A 261 -3.57 -7.21 3.66
CA GLN A 261 -4.17 -6.07 4.36
C GLN A 261 -3.11 -5.06 4.82
N LYS A 262 -1.98 -5.54 5.36
CA LYS A 262 -0.85 -4.70 5.75
C LYS A 262 -0.28 -3.94 4.53
N TYR A 263 -0.01 -4.65 3.44
CA TYR A 263 0.67 -4.11 2.27
C TYR A 263 -0.24 -3.30 1.32
N SER A 264 -1.56 -3.40 1.49
CA SER A 264 -2.56 -2.62 0.74
C SER A 264 -3.01 -1.34 1.46
N SER A 265 -2.57 -1.14 2.70
CA SER A 265 -2.92 0.01 3.54
C SER A 265 -2.39 1.35 3.03
N GLU A 266 -3.09 2.44 3.36
CA GLU A 266 -2.63 3.81 3.06
C GLU A 266 -1.33 4.14 3.81
N THR A 267 -1.17 3.65 5.05
CA THR A 267 0.09 3.80 5.80
C THR A 267 1.26 3.21 5.03
N LYS A 268 1.12 1.98 4.50
CA LYS A 268 2.19 1.36 3.72
C LYS A 268 2.45 2.08 2.41
N LYS A 269 1.41 2.61 1.77
CA LYS A 269 1.55 3.47 0.58
C LYS A 269 2.39 4.71 0.86
N GLN A 270 2.14 5.42 1.98
CA GLN A 270 2.91 6.60 2.35
C GLN A 270 4.37 6.26 2.68
N GLU A 271 4.61 5.18 3.42
CA GLU A 271 5.95 4.64 3.70
C GLU A 271 6.71 4.31 2.40
N ALA A 272 6.04 3.63 1.47
CA ALA A 272 6.59 3.30 0.17
C ALA A 272 6.93 4.58 -0.62
N ILE A 273 6.01 5.53 -0.75
CA ILE A 273 6.24 6.80 -1.47
C ILE A 273 7.44 7.55 -0.89
N LYS A 274 7.54 7.66 0.44
CA LYS A 274 8.67 8.28 1.14
C LYS A 274 9.99 7.60 0.82
N SER A 275 10.03 6.26 0.83
CA SER A 275 11.26 5.49 0.56
C SER A 275 11.87 5.70 -0.84
N TYR A 276 11.07 6.16 -1.81
CA TYR A 276 11.54 6.49 -3.15
C TYR A 276 11.87 7.98 -3.34
N GLY A 277 11.92 8.76 -2.25
CA GLY A 277 12.35 10.16 -2.24
C GLY A 277 11.29 11.15 -2.69
N SER A 278 10.00 10.81 -2.54
CA SER A 278 8.90 11.78 -2.71
C SER A 278 8.39 12.16 -1.33
N THR A 279 8.29 13.47 -1.07
CA THR A 279 7.56 13.96 0.10
C THR A 279 6.06 13.69 -0.12
N PRO A 280 5.36 13.06 0.83
CA PRO A 280 3.91 13.02 0.83
C PRO A 280 3.38 14.46 0.76
N VAL A 281 2.38 14.70 -0.08
CA VAL A 281 1.63 15.97 0.02
C VAL A 281 0.66 15.79 1.16
N THR A 282 1.00 16.34 2.33
CA THR A 282 0.06 16.47 3.43
C THR A 282 -1.04 17.42 2.96
N ASN A 283 -2.24 16.90 2.70
CA ASN A 283 -3.35 17.74 2.27
C ASN A 283 -4.00 18.37 3.52
N TYR A 284 -3.52 19.57 3.87
CA TYR A 284 -3.98 20.33 5.04
C TYR A 284 -5.46 20.75 4.99
N SER A 285 -6.15 20.53 3.86
CA SER A 285 -7.55 20.91 3.67
C SER A 285 -8.54 19.77 3.96
N VAL A 286 -8.09 18.61 4.43
CA VAL A 286 -8.99 17.50 4.83
C VAL A 286 -9.16 17.49 6.35
N PRO A 287 -10.37 17.77 6.88
CA PRO A 287 -10.64 17.69 8.32
C PRO A 287 -10.37 16.27 8.84
N GLY A 288 -9.61 16.14 9.93
CA GLY A 288 -9.32 14.84 10.57
C GLY A 288 -7.95 14.23 10.28
N SER A 289 -7.08 14.89 9.49
CA SER A 289 -5.68 14.46 9.38
C SER A 289 -4.92 14.79 10.68
N THR A 290 -4.46 13.76 11.40
CA THR A 290 -3.51 13.93 12.51
C THR A 290 -2.10 14.18 11.94
N GLY A 291 -1.86 15.41 11.50
CA GLY A 291 -0.51 15.86 11.18
C GLY A 291 0.34 15.77 12.45
N LYS A 292 1.46 15.06 12.39
CA LYS A 292 2.52 15.26 13.38
C LYS A 292 3.18 16.60 13.03
N GLN A 293 3.33 17.47 14.04
CA GLN A 293 4.06 18.72 13.87
C GLN A 293 5.52 18.37 13.59
N ASP A 294 6.09 18.89 12.51
CA ASP A 294 7.51 18.70 12.20
C ASP A 294 8.34 19.30 13.35
N GLU A 295 9.40 18.61 13.77
CA GLU A 295 10.25 19.05 14.90
C GLU A 295 10.95 20.39 14.62
N GLU A 296 11.13 20.74 13.34
CA GLU A 296 11.66 22.06 12.91
C GLU A 296 10.61 23.19 13.02
N ASP A 297 9.31 22.86 13.01
CA ASP A 297 8.17 23.79 13.08
C ASP A 297 7.65 23.99 14.51
N ILE A 298 8.41 23.59 15.53
CA ILE A 298 8.10 23.96 16.91
C ILE A 298 8.31 25.48 17.02
N TYR A 299 7.23 26.23 17.23
CA TYR A 299 7.27 27.69 17.38
C TYR A 299 7.60 28.09 18.83
N PHE A 300 8.18 29.29 18.98
CA PHE A 300 8.33 29.95 20.27
C PHE A 300 6.99 29.91 21.03
N SER A 301 6.98 29.36 22.23
CA SER A 301 5.77 29.28 23.05
C SER A 301 6.10 29.18 24.54
N VAL A 302 5.30 29.84 25.38
CA VAL A 302 5.32 29.65 26.84
C VAL A 302 4.15 28.76 27.22
N THR A 303 4.45 27.57 27.71
CA THR A 303 3.46 26.54 28.06
C THR A 303 3.05 26.63 29.51
N ASN A 304 3.99 26.96 30.41
CA ASN A 304 3.78 26.90 31.83
C ASN A 304 4.66 27.94 32.56
N VAL A 305 4.11 28.54 33.61
CA VAL A 305 4.80 29.49 34.48
C VAL A 305 4.61 29.08 35.94
N THR A 306 5.69 29.03 36.71
CA THR A 306 5.68 28.64 38.13
C THR A 306 6.34 29.71 39.00
N LEU A 307 5.84 29.86 40.23
CA LEU A 307 6.44 30.67 41.29
C LEU A 307 6.71 29.77 42.51
N ASN A 308 7.97 29.65 42.93
CA ASN A 308 8.44 28.71 43.96
C ASN A 308 7.91 27.29 43.74
N GLY A 309 7.88 26.84 42.48
CA GLY A 309 7.36 25.54 42.07
C GLY A 309 5.83 25.42 42.00
N THR A 310 5.07 26.46 42.38
CA THR A 310 3.60 26.48 42.28
C THR A 310 3.16 27.03 40.93
N PHE A 311 2.23 26.36 40.25
CA PHE A 311 1.72 26.77 38.95
C PHE A 311 0.92 28.08 39.02
N VAL A 312 1.19 29.00 38.09
CA VAL A 312 0.48 30.27 37.93
C VAL A 312 -0.29 30.24 36.60
N PRO A 313 -1.61 30.04 36.60
CA PRO A 313 -2.39 29.93 35.37
C PRO A 313 -2.51 31.26 34.62
N LYS A 314 -2.82 31.19 33.32
CA LYS A 314 -3.19 32.37 32.52
C LYS A 314 -4.51 32.96 33.05
N GLY A 315 -4.60 34.29 33.12
CA GLY A 315 -5.80 34.99 33.58
C GLY A 315 -6.09 34.84 35.09
N SER A 316 -5.06 34.60 35.91
CA SER A 316 -5.16 34.58 37.38
C SER A 316 -5.47 35.96 38.01
N GLY A 317 -5.57 37.02 37.22
CA GLY A 317 -5.78 38.40 37.63
C GLY A 317 -4.49 39.07 38.12
N GLU A 318 -4.04 38.72 39.33
CA GLU A 318 -2.90 39.38 39.97
C GLU A 318 -1.73 38.41 40.20
N PHE A 319 -0.61 38.63 39.50
CA PHE A 319 0.64 37.89 39.74
C PHE A 319 1.66 38.78 40.45
N THR A 320 1.83 38.56 41.75
CA THR A 320 2.73 39.34 42.61
C THR A 320 4.06 38.62 42.77
N LEU A 321 5.14 39.36 42.52
CA LEU A 321 6.51 38.94 42.76
C LEU A 321 7.05 39.58 44.03
N THR A 322 7.73 38.77 44.83
CA THR A 322 8.46 39.21 46.03
C THR A 322 9.93 38.84 45.89
N ALA A 323 10.83 39.73 46.31
CA ALA A 323 12.27 39.48 46.31
C ALA A 323 12.59 38.18 47.07
N GLY A 324 13.49 37.37 46.51
CA GLY A 324 13.85 36.04 47.01
C GLY A 324 13.01 34.88 46.46
N ASN A 325 11.98 35.15 45.65
CA ASN A 325 11.18 34.11 45.00
C ASN A 325 11.88 33.57 43.74
N ILE A 326 11.58 32.32 43.40
CA ILE A 326 12.02 31.67 42.17
C ILE A 326 10.86 31.69 41.18
N PHE A 327 11.06 32.39 40.07
CA PHE A 327 10.08 32.50 38.98
C PHE A 327 10.57 31.70 37.78
N GLU A 328 9.83 30.69 37.34
CA GLU A 328 10.23 29.83 36.22
C GLU A 328 9.25 29.90 35.06
N ILE A 329 9.79 29.93 33.85
CA ILE A 329 9.04 29.97 32.59
C ILE A 329 9.44 28.75 31.78
N LYS A 330 8.47 27.88 31.49
CA LYS A 330 8.62 26.68 30.68
C LYS A 330 7.97 26.86 29.32
N GLY A 331 8.60 26.32 28.29
CA GLY A 331 8.19 26.57 26.92
C GLY A 331 9.09 25.90 25.91
N ASN A 332 9.03 26.38 24.67
CA ASN A 332 9.87 25.96 23.56
C ASN A 332 10.60 27.17 22.97
N LYS A 333 11.87 27.00 22.59
CA LYS A 333 12.70 28.03 21.95
C LYS A 333 12.81 29.33 22.77
N LEU A 334 12.79 29.22 24.09
CA LEU A 334 12.80 30.35 25.01
C LEU A 334 14.07 31.22 24.93
N THR A 335 15.15 30.70 24.35
CA THR A 335 16.43 31.40 24.17
C THR A 335 16.57 32.09 22.80
N GLU A 336 15.65 31.88 21.86
CA GLU A 336 15.71 32.54 20.54
C GLU A 336 15.36 34.03 20.63
N VAL A 337 14.63 34.44 21.67
CA VAL A 337 14.08 35.79 21.80
C VAL A 337 14.15 36.23 23.25
N GLU A 338 14.63 37.45 23.50
CA GLU A 338 14.56 38.05 24.83
C GLU A 338 13.11 38.32 25.24
N LEU A 339 12.81 38.14 26.52
CA LEU A 339 11.49 38.36 27.08
C LEU A 339 11.46 39.61 27.96
N ASN A 340 10.35 40.33 27.85
CA ASN A 340 10.03 41.48 28.68
C ASN A 340 8.84 41.15 29.58
N ALA A 341 8.78 41.78 30.75
CA ALA A 341 7.63 41.76 31.62
C ALA A 341 7.01 43.15 31.69
N ASN A 342 5.68 43.22 31.59
CA ASN A 342 4.94 44.41 31.97
C ASN A 342 4.71 44.36 33.49
N ILE A 343 5.41 45.23 34.22
CA ILE A 343 5.47 45.21 35.68
C ILE A 343 5.02 46.56 36.27
N LEU A 344 4.27 46.49 37.35
CA LEU A 344 3.91 47.60 38.21
C LEU A 344 4.84 47.62 39.43
N ILE A 345 5.60 48.71 39.58
CA ILE A 345 6.57 48.89 40.67
C ILE A 345 6.18 50.17 41.43
N GLY A 346 5.86 50.04 42.73
CA GLY A 346 5.59 51.16 43.63
C GLY A 346 4.11 51.58 43.73
N GLY A 347 3.33 50.85 44.53
CA GLY A 347 2.00 51.30 44.99
C GLY A 347 0.89 51.43 43.93
N PRO A 348 -0.36 51.71 44.33
CA PRO A 348 -1.54 51.67 43.46
C PRO A 348 -1.66 52.87 42.50
N THR A 349 -0.80 53.88 42.61
CA THR A 349 -0.85 55.12 41.80
C THR A 349 0.18 55.15 40.67
N THR A 350 1.04 54.12 40.56
CA THR A 350 2.01 54.03 39.46
C THR A 350 1.39 53.36 38.23
N SER A 351 1.93 53.67 37.06
CA SER A 351 1.53 53.01 35.81
C SER A 351 2.46 51.83 35.53
N PRO A 352 1.94 50.69 35.01
CA PRO A 352 2.80 49.57 34.61
C PRO A 352 3.80 49.97 33.53
N THR A 353 5.02 49.47 33.64
CA THR A 353 6.10 49.71 32.67
C THR A 353 6.61 48.39 32.11
N THR A 354 7.03 48.39 30.84
CA THR A 354 7.63 47.21 30.22
C THR A 354 9.12 47.23 30.46
N VAL A 355 9.64 46.18 31.09
CA VAL A 355 11.07 46.02 31.42
C VAL A 355 11.56 44.67 30.92
N ALA A 356 12.86 44.56 30.66
CA ALA A 356 13.49 43.27 30.38
C ALA A 356 13.42 42.35 31.60
N LEU A 357 13.32 41.04 31.41
CA LEU A 357 13.32 40.09 32.53
C LEU A 357 14.58 40.18 33.41
N SER A 358 15.70 40.63 32.84
CA SER A 358 16.96 40.87 33.56
C SER A 358 16.84 42.00 34.59
N ALA A 359 15.86 42.91 34.43
CA ALA A 359 15.57 43.93 35.43
C ALA A 359 14.72 43.38 36.60
N VAL A 360 14.01 42.26 36.41
CA VAL A 360 13.16 41.63 37.45
C VAL A 360 13.99 40.78 38.43
N GLY A 361 15.10 40.22 37.95
CA GLY A 361 15.99 39.39 38.76
C GLY A 361 17.11 38.76 37.96
N THR A 362 17.91 37.93 38.64
CA THR A 362 19.02 37.21 38.01
C THR A 362 18.48 36.06 37.19
N ILE A 363 18.71 36.09 35.88
CA ILE A 363 18.29 35.03 34.94
C ILE A 363 19.32 33.90 34.94
N THR A 364 18.84 32.67 35.08
CA THR A 364 19.60 31.44 34.84
C THR A 364 18.85 30.62 33.79
N THR A 365 19.41 30.47 32.61
CA THR A 365 18.87 29.61 31.54
C THR A 365 19.56 28.25 31.59
N THR A 366 18.80 27.19 31.80
CA THR A 366 19.33 25.81 31.86
C THR A 366 19.12 25.06 30.54
N SER A 367 18.17 25.50 29.72
CA SER A 367 17.88 24.98 28.37
C SER A 367 17.10 26.01 27.54
N ASP A 368 16.85 25.70 26.26
CA ASP A 368 15.90 26.39 25.39
C ASP A 368 14.42 26.18 25.77
N THR A 369 14.16 25.39 26.83
CA THR A 369 12.83 25.02 27.30
C THR A 369 12.50 25.55 28.70
N LEU A 370 13.48 26.11 29.43
CA LEU A 370 13.33 26.60 30.79
C LEU A 370 14.17 27.86 31.07
N ILE A 371 13.50 28.94 31.46
CA ILE A 371 14.11 30.14 32.04
C ILE A 371 13.78 30.18 33.52
N THR A 372 14.79 30.30 34.38
CA THR A 372 14.63 30.50 35.83
C THR A 372 15.11 31.89 36.21
N ILE A 373 14.30 32.64 36.96
CA ILE A 373 14.60 33.99 37.42
C ILE A 373 14.58 34.00 38.95
N SER A 374 15.73 34.34 39.55
CA SER A 374 15.82 34.65 40.98
C SER A 374 15.42 36.10 41.19
N VAL A 375 14.19 36.32 41.66
CA VAL A 375 13.57 37.65 41.74
C VAL A 375 14.29 38.51 42.78
N THR A 376 14.71 39.72 42.39
CA THR A 376 15.44 40.66 43.27
C THR A 376 14.62 41.88 43.68
N MET A 377 13.36 41.98 43.24
CA MET A 377 12.48 43.12 43.49
C MET A 377 11.06 42.69 43.87
N ASN A 378 10.29 43.64 44.41
CA ASN A 378 8.87 43.49 44.67
C ASN A 378 8.07 44.22 43.58
N GLY A 379 7.08 43.56 42.98
CA GLY A 379 6.25 44.17 41.95
C GLY A 379 5.13 43.24 41.50
N LYS A 380 4.21 43.76 40.68
CA LYS A 380 3.13 42.96 40.07
C LYS A 380 3.37 42.83 38.57
N ILE A 381 3.42 41.61 38.04
CA ILE A 381 3.52 41.39 36.59
C ILE A 381 2.12 41.16 36.03
N ASN A 382 1.75 41.94 35.02
CA ASN A 382 0.49 41.79 34.33
C ASN A 382 0.60 40.75 33.21
N HIS A 383 1.66 40.82 32.42
CA HIS A 383 1.89 39.91 31.30
C HIS A 383 3.36 39.86 30.85
N LEU A 384 3.73 38.77 30.18
CA LEU A 384 5.01 38.56 29.51
C LEU A 384 4.89 38.87 28.02
N LEU A 385 5.94 39.46 27.46
CA LEU A 385 6.02 39.96 26.10
C LEU A 385 7.29 39.46 25.44
N ARG A 386 7.26 39.25 24.12
CA ARG A 386 8.51 39.14 23.34
C ARG A 386 9.13 40.52 23.18
N ALA A 387 10.45 40.64 23.34
CA ALA A 387 11.15 41.91 23.21
C ALA A 387 11.17 42.43 21.76
N ASP A 388 11.15 41.55 20.77
CA ASP A 388 11.26 41.89 19.35
C ASP A 388 9.94 42.41 18.74
N THR A 389 8.81 41.83 19.14
CA THR A 389 7.49 42.10 18.55
C THR A 389 6.51 42.75 19.53
N SER A 390 6.84 42.82 20.82
CA SER A 390 5.93 43.25 21.89
C SER A 390 4.62 42.45 21.95
N VAL A 391 4.59 41.24 21.36
CA VAL A 391 3.43 40.35 21.43
C VAL A 391 3.34 39.73 22.82
N ILE A 392 2.14 39.76 23.40
CA ILE A 392 1.84 39.12 24.68
C ILE A 392 1.87 37.60 24.50
N ILE A 393 2.76 36.94 25.25
CA ILE A 393 2.95 35.48 25.20
C ILE A 393 2.35 34.76 26.40
N TYR A 394 2.20 35.47 27.51
CA TYR A 394 1.57 34.96 28.72
C TYR A 394 0.90 36.10 29.47
N ASN A 395 -0.44 36.08 29.54
CA ASN A 395 -1.19 37.09 30.27
C ASN A 395 -1.64 36.53 31.63
N PHE A 396 -1.22 37.19 32.71
CA PHE A 396 -1.65 36.84 34.06
C PHE A 396 -2.94 37.56 34.44
N SER A 397 -3.24 38.71 33.82
CA SER A 397 -4.44 39.52 34.06
C SER A 397 -5.69 39.01 33.38
#